data_AF-A0A2W4T069-F1
#
_entry.id   AF-A0A2W4T069-F1
#
_cell.length_a   1.000
_cell.length_b   1.000
_cell.length_c   1.000
_cell.angle_alpha   90.00
_cell.angle_beta   90.00
_cell.angle_gamma   90.00
#
_symmetry.space_group_name_H-M   'P 1'
#
loop_
_entity.id
_entity.type
_entity.pdbx_description
1 polymer ?
#
loop_
_entity_poly.entity_id
_entity_poly.type
_entity_poly.pdbx_seq_one_letter_code
_entity_poly.pdbx_strand_id
1 'polypeptide(L)'
;MRVVTVQFERREAVLWLRFVVEGEVGTVRWPEAAGPVRTDDLWMTTCFEAFVETPDGYVEFNLSPSGAWASYAFDGYRQGMRGADQTVVVAGLDGADGMVALEGTIQLPAGARRLGLSAVIEPEGGTKSYWALAHPSGRPDFHHPDSFAVTLLPPEPA
;
A
#
# COMPACT_ATOMS: atom_id res chain seq x y z
N MET A 1 -20.02 -9.23 -1.77
CA MET A 1 -18.61 -9.72 -1.84
C MET A 1 -17.76 -8.65 -2.50
N ARG A 2 -16.54 -8.42 -2.00
CA ARG A 2 -15.61 -7.43 -2.57
C ARG A 2 -14.48 -8.13 -3.32
N VAL A 3 -13.88 -7.40 -4.25
CA VAL A 3 -12.62 -7.77 -4.92
C VAL A 3 -11.69 -6.57 -4.83
N VAL A 4 -10.42 -6.81 -4.54
CA VAL A 4 -9.37 -5.79 -4.60
C VAL A 4 -8.41 -6.16 -5.71
N THR A 5 -8.24 -5.26 -6.69
CA THR A 5 -7.23 -5.39 -7.74
C THR A 5 -6.25 -4.22 -7.63
N VAL A 6 -5.06 -4.39 -8.21
CA VAL A 6 -4.06 -3.33 -8.23
C VAL A 6 -3.33 -3.34 -9.56
N GLN A 7 -3.16 -2.14 -10.12
CA GLN A 7 -2.28 -1.87 -11.24
C GLN A 7 -1.09 -1.06 -10.72
N PHE A 8 0.08 -1.29 -11.31
CA PHE A 8 1.28 -0.53 -10.97
C PHE A 8 2.19 -0.40 -12.17
N GLU A 9 2.95 0.70 -12.20
CA GLU A 9 3.89 1.02 -13.27
C GLU A 9 5.12 1.71 -12.67
N ARG A 10 6.31 1.17 -12.95
CA ARG A 10 7.57 1.80 -12.54
C ARG A 10 7.98 2.85 -13.57
N ARG A 11 8.23 4.08 -13.10
CA ARG A 11 8.76 5.21 -13.88
C ARG A 11 10.02 5.71 -13.20
N GLU A 12 11.18 5.24 -13.67
CA GLU A 12 12.49 5.51 -13.06
C GLU A 12 12.53 5.17 -11.54
N ALA A 13 12.55 6.21 -10.70
CA ALA A 13 12.59 6.15 -9.24
C ALA A 13 11.20 6.29 -8.59
N VAL A 14 10.13 6.27 -9.37
CA VAL A 14 8.75 6.37 -8.89
C VAL A 14 7.98 5.11 -9.29
N LEU A 15 7.10 4.65 -8.41
CA LEU A 15 6.11 3.63 -8.73
C LEU A 15 4.73 4.25 -8.64
N TRP A 16 4.01 4.27 -9.76
CA TRP A 16 2.59 4.60 -9.79
C TRP A 16 1.78 3.36 -9.37
N LEU A 17 0.72 3.59 -8.60
CA LEU A 17 -0.15 2.58 -8.03
C LEU A 17 -1.61 3.00 -8.25
N ARG A 18 -2.46 2.05 -8.65
CA ARG A 18 -3.91 2.19 -8.67
C ARG A 18 -4.55 0.97 -8.05
N PHE A 19 -5.03 1.11 -6.82
CA PHE A 19 -5.82 0.09 -6.15
C PHE A 19 -7.29 0.28 -6.49
N VAL A 20 -7.99 -0.78 -6.85
CA VAL A 20 -9.42 -0.75 -7.16
C VAL A 20 -10.14 -1.72 -6.25
N VAL A 21 -11.14 -1.21 -5.53
CA VAL A 21 -12.07 -1.99 -4.71
C VAL A 21 -13.40 -2.06 -5.45
N GLU A 22 -13.84 -3.26 -5.78
CA GLU A 22 -15.10 -3.54 -6.47
C GLU A 22 -16.09 -4.27 -5.57
N GLY A 23 -17.38 -4.11 -5.84
CA GLY A 23 -18.48 -4.77 -5.12
C GLY A 23 -19.19 -3.84 -4.14
N GLU A 24 -19.35 -4.28 -2.89
CA GLU A 24 -20.08 -3.53 -1.85
C GLU A 24 -19.23 -2.39 -1.26
N VAL A 25 -18.88 -1.41 -2.09
CA VAL A 25 -18.06 -0.25 -1.72
C VAL A 25 -18.82 0.75 -0.82
N GLY A 26 -20.14 0.82 -0.93
CA GLY A 26 -20.99 1.69 -0.09
C GLY A 26 -21.06 1.27 1.37
N THR A 27 -20.53 0.09 1.72
CA THR A 27 -20.43 -0.38 3.11
C THR A 27 -18.99 -0.35 3.63
N VAL A 28 -18.05 0.22 2.86
CA VAL A 28 -16.67 0.48 3.29
C VAL A 28 -16.66 1.79 4.08
N ARG A 29 -15.99 1.77 5.24
CA ARG A 29 -15.68 2.95 6.02
C ARG A 29 -14.47 3.63 5.41
N TRP A 30 -14.72 4.72 4.69
CA TRP A 30 -13.67 5.56 4.13
C TRP A 30 -13.22 6.60 5.18
N PRO A 31 -11.91 6.74 5.43
CA PRO A 31 -11.42 7.70 6.43
C PRO A 31 -11.74 9.14 6.03
N GLU A 32 -11.96 10.00 7.03
CA GLU A 32 -12.20 11.43 6.83
C GLU A 32 -11.01 12.10 6.15
N ALA A 33 -11.28 13.05 5.24
CA ALA A 33 -10.24 13.75 4.51
C ALA A 33 -9.30 14.54 5.45
N ALA A 34 -8.00 14.36 5.28
CA ALA A 34 -6.95 14.99 6.08
C ALA A 34 -5.98 15.84 5.22
N GLY A 35 -5.93 15.61 3.90
CA GLY A 35 -4.94 16.20 3.00
C GLY A 35 -3.58 15.48 3.06
N PRO A 36 -2.56 15.95 2.31
CA PRO A 36 -1.27 15.28 2.18
C PRO A 36 -0.39 15.49 3.42
N VAL A 37 -0.66 14.72 4.48
CA VAL A 37 0.05 14.79 5.77
C VAL A 37 0.64 13.43 6.15
N ARG A 38 1.86 13.43 6.70
CA ARG A 38 2.44 12.21 7.26
C ARG A 38 1.70 11.84 8.56
N THR A 39 1.20 10.62 8.69
CA THR A 39 0.39 10.21 9.85
C THR A 39 0.65 8.74 10.16
N ASP A 40 0.88 8.43 11.43
CA ASP A 40 1.07 7.05 11.89
C ASP A 40 -0.26 6.30 12.01
N ASP A 41 -0.19 4.97 12.11
CA ASP A 41 -1.33 4.08 12.39
C ASP A 41 -2.47 4.12 11.36
N LEU A 42 -2.18 4.49 10.10
CA LEU A 42 -3.18 4.53 9.01
C LEU A 42 -3.87 3.17 8.78
N TRP A 43 -3.14 2.07 9.00
CA TRP A 43 -3.62 0.69 8.88
C TRP A 43 -4.75 0.33 9.87
N MET A 44 -5.00 1.17 10.88
CA MET A 44 -6.09 0.96 11.85
C MET A 44 -7.48 1.18 11.24
N THR A 45 -7.57 1.70 10.01
CA THR A 45 -8.80 1.84 9.22
C THR A 45 -8.54 1.42 7.76
N THR A 46 -9.42 1.76 6.81
CA THR A 46 -9.23 1.46 5.40
C THR A 46 -7.97 2.14 4.86
N CYS A 47 -7.00 1.34 4.42
CA CYS A 47 -5.67 1.79 4.01
C CYS A 47 -5.10 0.85 2.95
N PHE A 48 -4.25 1.38 2.07
CA PHE A 48 -3.55 0.62 1.03
C PHE A 48 -2.06 0.73 1.24
N GLU A 49 -1.32 -0.33 0.95
CA GLU A 49 0.07 -0.44 1.38
C GLU A 49 0.95 -1.05 0.30
N ALA A 50 2.18 -0.56 0.25
CA ALA A 50 3.24 -1.12 -0.58
C ALA A 50 4.46 -1.41 0.28
N PHE A 51 5.10 -2.55 0.02
CA PHE A 51 6.30 -3.00 0.71
C PHE A 51 7.38 -3.22 -0.33
N VAL A 52 8.47 -2.46 -0.27
CA VAL A 52 9.55 -2.51 -1.24
C VAL A 52 10.81 -3.03 -0.59
N GLU A 53 11.21 -4.23 -1.01
CA GLU A 53 12.45 -4.83 -0.55
C GLU A 53 13.67 -4.14 -1.16
N THR A 54 14.71 -3.98 -0.34
CA THR A 54 16.03 -3.47 -0.71
C THR A 54 17.12 -4.45 -0.25
N PRO A 55 18.41 -4.23 -0.59
CA PRO A 55 19.49 -5.05 -0.05
C PRO A 55 19.60 -4.98 1.48
N ASP A 56 19.22 -3.85 2.08
CA ASP A 56 19.43 -3.55 3.50
C ASP A 56 18.16 -3.78 4.36
N GLY A 57 17.10 -4.34 3.77
CA GLY A 57 15.83 -4.57 4.45
C GLY A 57 14.64 -4.29 3.53
N TYR A 58 13.67 -3.51 4.01
CA TYR A 58 12.55 -3.06 3.19
C TYR A 58 11.97 -1.73 3.68
N VAL A 59 11.22 -1.06 2.79
CA VAL A 59 10.46 0.15 3.09
C VAL A 59 8.97 -0.14 2.93
N GLU A 60 8.20 0.16 3.96
CA GLU A 60 6.75 0.19 3.93
C GLU A 60 6.26 1.58 3.54
N PHE A 61 5.18 1.61 2.77
CA PHE A 61 4.46 2.81 2.36
C PHE A 61 2.98 2.61 2.63
N ASN A 62 2.35 3.54 3.34
CA ASN A 62 0.91 3.52 3.59
C ASN A 62 0.26 4.70 2.85
N LEU A 63 -0.81 4.40 2.11
CA LEU A 63 -1.62 5.32 1.33
C LEU A 63 -3.04 5.30 1.91
N SER A 64 -3.44 6.36 2.61
CA SER A 64 -4.80 6.48 3.12
C SER A 64 -5.70 7.20 2.11
N PRO A 65 -6.94 6.73 1.91
CA PRO A 65 -7.96 7.48 1.16
C PRO A 65 -8.21 8.91 1.64
N SER A 66 -7.83 9.24 2.88
CA SER A 66 -7.91 10.60 3.42
C SER A 66 -6.93 11.59 2.79
N GLY A 67 -5.97 11.10 2.00
CA GLY A 67 -4.81 11.83 1.51
C GLY A 67 -3.59 11.74 2.43
N ALA A 68 -3.77 11.26 3.67
CA ALA A 68 -2.66 11.03 4.59
C ALA A 68 -1.78 9.87 4.11
N TRP A 69 -0.52 9.89 4.52
CA TRP A 69 0.44 8.87 4.12
C TRP A 69 1.46 8.56 5.21
N ALA A 70 2.16 7.44 5.08
CA ALA A 70 3.33 7.15 5.90
C ALA A 70 4.36 6.36 5.10
N SER A 71 5.59 6.37 5.61
CA SER A 71 6.65 5.50 5.13
C SER A 71 7.58 5.11 6.27
N TYR A 72 7.97 3.84 6.31
CA TYR A 72 8.82 3.28 7.37
C TYR A 72 9.89 2.38 6.79
N ALA A 73 11.13 2.56 7.22
CA ALA A 73 12.22 1.64 6.90
C ALA A 73 12.35 0.58 7.98
N PHE A 74 12.68 -0.64 7.55
CA PHE A 74 12.95 -1.79 8.40
C PHE A 74 14.27 -2.42 7.99
N ASP A 75 15.06 -2.87 8.98
CA ASP A 75 16.33 -3.57 8.75
C ASP A 75 16.12 -5.06 8.40
N GLY A 76 14.91 -5.56 8.65
CA GLY A 76 14.53 -6.95 8.43
C GLY A 76 13.10 -7.20 8.90
N TYR A 77 12.64 -8.45 8.86
CA TYR A 77 11.26 -8.80 9.18
C TYR A 77 10.83 -8.27 10.57
N ARG A 78 10.00 -7.22 10.57
CA ARG A 78 9.50 -6.48 11.75
C ARG A 78 10.61 -6.00 12.71
N GLN A 79 11.78 -5.66 12.16
CA GLN A 79 12.93 -5.17 12.94
C GLN A 79 13.36 -3.78 12.49
N GLY A 80 13.78 -2.95 13.45
CA GLY A 80 14.41 -1.65 13.17
C GLY A 80 13.48 -0.59 12.57
N MET A 81 12.17 -0.67 12.84
CA MET A 81 11.18 0.27 12.32
C MET A 81 11.57 1.71 12.67
N ARG A 82 11.65 2.55 11.64
CA ARG A 82 11.90 3.99 11.75
C ARG A 82 11.23 4.71 10.59
N GLY A 83 11.00 6.01 10.72
CA GLY A 83 10.53 6.80 9.59
C GLY A 83 11.50 6.72 8.41
N ALA A 84 10.98 6.50 7.20
CA ALA A 84 11.75 6.58 5.97
C ALA A 84 11.75 8.00 5.39
N ASP A 85 12.72 8.28 4.51
CA ASP A 85 12.85 9.54 3.77
C ASP A 85 12.00 9.54 2.49
N GLN A 86 11.65 8.36 1.97
CA GLN A 86 10.83 8.25 0.77
C GLN A 86 9.42 8.76 1.05
N THR A 87 8.87 9.48 0.07
CA THR A 87 7.56 10.11 0.17
C THR A 87 6.50 9.35 -0.62
N VAL A 88 5.25 9.62 -0.26
CA VAL A 88 4.05 9.10 -0.92
C VAL A 88 3.22 10.30 -1.35
N VAL A 89 2.67 10.23 -2.57
CA VAL A 89 1.64 11.15 -3.04
C VAL A 89 0.36 10.35 -3.22
N VAL A 90 -0.71 10.76 -2.54
CA VAL A 90 -2.05 10.19 -2.74
C VAL A 90 -2.81 11.14 -3.65
N ALA A 91 -3.21 10.67 -4.84
CA ALA A 91 -3.94 11.46 -5.83
C ALA A 91 -5.42 11.62 -5.49
N GLY A 92 -5.95 10.76 -4.61
CA GLY A 92 -7.32 10.78 -4.11
C GLY A 92 -8.12 9.56 -4.54
N LEU A 93 -9.38 9.53 -4.11
CA LEU A 93 -10.34 8.53 -4.52
C LEU A 93 -11.09 9.00 -5.77
N ASP A 94 -11.26 8.08 -6.72
CA ASP A 94 -12.19 8.22 -7.85
C ASP A 94 -13.09 6.99 -7.91
N GLY A 95 -14.36 7.16 -8.22
CA GLY A 95 -15.29 6.04 -8.25
C GLY A 95 -16.76 6.43 -8.26
N ALA A 96 -17.58 5.41 -8.47
CA ALA A 96 -19.04 5.49 -8.47
C ALA A 96 -19.61 4.17 -7.91
N ASP A 97 -20.93 4.04 -7.88
CA ASP A 97 -21.62 2.86 -7.35
C ASP A 97 -20.97 1.54 -7.80
N GLY A 98 -20.51 0.76 -6.82
CA GLY A 98 -19.92 -0.55 -7.04
C GLY A 98 -18.40 -0.58 -7.24
N MET A 99 -17.72 0.55 -7.42
CA MET A 99 -16.27 0.58 -7.61
C MET A 99 -15.64 1.89 -7.13
N VAL A 100 -14.58 1.77 -6.33
CA VAL A 100 -13.76 2.89 -5.86
C VAL A 100 -12.28 2.57 -6.12
N ALA A 101 -11.55 3.53 -6.68
CA ALA A 101 -10.13 3.42 -6.94
C ALA A 101 -9.34 4.48 -6.15
N LEU A 102 -8.23 4.06 -5.54
CA LEU A 102 -7.22 4.95 -4.96
C LEU A 102 -6.01 4.96 -5.88
N GLU A 103 -5.62 6.15 -6.33
CA GLU A 103 -4.38 6.36 -7.05
C GLU A 103 -3.32 7.05 -6.19
N GLY A 104 -2.06 6.71 -6.45
CA GLY A 104 -0.94 7.37 -5.82
C GLY A 104 0.40 7.01 -6.45
N THR A 105 1.45 7.66 -5.97
CA THR A 105 2.82 7.35 -6.34
C THR A 105 3.68 7.22 -5.10
N ILE A 106 4.60 6.27 -5.10
CA ILE A 106 5.63 6.15 -4.07
C ILE A 106 7.00 6.42 -4.67
N GLN A 107 7.85 7.10 -3.92
CA GLN A 107 9.27 7.22 -4.26
C GLN A 107 9.97 5.90 -3.92
N LEU A 108 10.50 5.20 -4.93
CA LEU A 108 11.19 3.93 -4.72
C LEU A 108 12.52 4.17 -3.98
N PRO A 109 12.85 3.33 -2.97
CA PRO A 109 14.18 3.34 -2.38
C PRO A 109 15.22 2.82 -3.38
N ALA A 110 16.47 3.21 -3.19
CA ALA A 110 17.58 2.67 -3.98
C ALA A 110 17.67 1.14 -3.80
N GLY A 111 17.96 0.42 -4.88
CA GLY A 111 18.06 -1.04 -4.85
C GLY A 111 16.72 -1.78 -4.69
N ALA A 112 15.58 -1.10 -4.92
CA ALA A 112 14.26 -1.73 -4.95
C ALA A 112 14.24 -2.98 -5.86
N ARG A 113 13.92 -4.13 -5.28
CA ARG A 113 14.03 -5.45 -5.96
C ARG A 113 12.76 -6.29 -5.95
N ARG A 114 11.98 -6.25 -4.86
CA ARG A 114 10.71 -6.98 -4.74
C ARG A 114 9.64 -6.07 -4.15
N LEU A 115 8.40 -6.35 -4.52
CA LEU A 115 7.22 -5.57 -4.16
C LEU A 115 6.15 -6.49 -3.56
N GLY A 116 5.66 -6.11 -2.38
CA GLY A 116 4.40 -6.56 -1.82
C GLY A 116 3.37 -5.44 -1.93
N LEU A 117 2.12 -5.78 -2.22
CA LEU A 117 0.99 -4.86 -2.25
C LEU A 117 -0.14 -5.46 -1.42
N SER A 118 -0.75 -4.63 -0.57
CA SER A 118 -1.83 -5.04 0.31
C SER A 118 -2.85 -3.92 0.53
N ALA A 119 -3.99 -4.31 1.09
CA ALA A 119 -5.02 -3.39 1.55
C ALA A 119 -5.67 -3.92 2.84
N VAL A 120 -5.94 -3.00 3.75
CA VAL A 120 -6.88 -3.18 4.86
C VAL A 120 -8.18 -2.51 4.45
N ILE A 121 -9.29 -3.26 4.44
CA ILE A 121 -10.61 -2.71 4.14
C ILE A 121 -11.49 -2.86 5.38
N GLU A 122 -11.86 -1.73 5.97
CA GLU A 122 -12.77 -1.65 7.12
C GLU A 122 -14.21 -1.42 6.63
N PRO A 123 -15.17 -2.30 6.94
CA PRO A 123 -16.58 -2.03 6.71
C PRO A 123 -17.20 -1.16 7.83
N GLU A 124 -18.29 -0.44 7.54
CA GLU A 124 -19.04 0.39 8.51
C GLU A 124 -19.63 -0.39 9.72
N GLY A 125 -19.69 -1.72 9.66
CA GLY A 125 -20.35 -2.53 10.70
C GLY A 125 -19.85 -3.97 10.79
N GLY A 126 -18.56 -4.23 10.61
CA GLY A 126 -18.04 -5.60 10.60
C GLY A 126 -16.54 -5.71 10.85
N THR A 127 -16.01 -6.90 10.59
CA THR A 127 -14.57 -7.18 10.73
C THR A 127 -13.81 -6.67 9.51
N LYS A 128 -12.62 -6.08 9.76
CA LYS A 128 -11.66 -5.73 8.71
C LYS A 128 -11.35 -6.94 7.84
N SER A 129 -11.21 -6.69 6.54
CA SER A 129 -10.68 -7.67 5.59
C SER A 129 -9.28 -7.26 5.16
N TYR A 130 -8.41 -8.24 4.97
CA TYR A 130 -7.01 -8.06 4.66
C TYR A 130 -6.74 -8.70 3.32
N TRP A 131 -6.21 -7.91 2.40
CA TRP A 131 -5.96 -8.29 1.01
C TRP A 131 -4.49 -8.14 0.74
N ALA A 132 -3.88 -9.10 0.06
CA ALA A 132 -2.51 -9.02 -0.39
C ALA A 132 -2.32 -9.86 -1.65
N LEU A 133 -1.27 -9.56 -2.43
CA LEU A 133 -0.87 -10.41 -3.55
C LEU A 133 -0.48 -11.83 -3.10
N ALA A 134 0.03 -11.97 -1.87
CA ALA A 134 0.34 -13.26 -1.25
C ALA A 134 0.10 -13.22 0.27
N HIS A 135 -0.44 -14.31 0.80
CA HIS A 135 -0.64 -14.56 2.24
C HIS A 135 0.15 -15.82 2.65
N PRO A 136 1.46 -15.71 2.91
CA PRO A 136 2.33 -16.86 3.16
C PRO A 136 2.10 -17.51 4.53
N SER A 137 1.45 -16.82 5.47
CA SER A 137 1.21 -17.30 6.83
C SER A 137 -0.28 -17.52 7.12
N GLY A 138 -0.58 -18.23 8.23
CA GLY A 138 -1.96 -18.55 8.63
C GLY A 138 -2.77 -17.36 9.15
N ARG A 139 -2.17 -16.17 9.25
CA ARG A 139 -2.81 -14.91 9.66
C ARG A 139 -2.36 -13.80 8.72
N PRO A 140 -3.11 -12.69 8.58
CA PRO A 140 -2.63 -11.54 7.80
C PRO A 140 -1.29 -11.02 8.35
N ASP A 141 -0.25 -11.10 7.52
CA ASP A 141 1.10 -10.62 7.82
C ASP A 141 1.79 -10.08 6.56
N PHE A 142 1.55 -8.81 6.28
CA PHE A 142 2.09 -8.17 5.07
C PHE A 142 3.61 -7.99 5.11
N HIS A 143 4.21 -7.99 6.30
CA HIS A 143 5.65 -7.85 6.50
C HIS A 143 6.44 -9.15 6.28
N HIS A 144 5.75 -10.29 6.11
CA HIS A 144 6.43 -11.55 5.83
C HIS A 144 7.21 -11.43 4.51
N PRO A 145 8.49 -11.82 4.43
CA PRO A 145 9.29 -11.65 3.21
C PRO A 145 8.68 -12.29 1.95
N ASP A 146 7.95 -13.39 2.12
CA ASP A 146 7.26 -14.09 1.02
C ASP A 146 5.95 -13.39 0.58
N SER A 147 5.50 -12.35 1.30
CA SER A 147 4.41 -11.47 0.84
C SER A 147 4.88 -10.56 -0.32
N PHE A 148 6.19 -10.43 -0.52
CA PHE A 148 6.78 -9.57 -1.57
C PHE A 148 6.86 -10.34 -2.89
N ALA A 149 5.69 -10.57 -3.47
CA ALA A 149 5.47 -11.54 -4.54
C ALA A 149 5.87 -11.06 -5.95
N VAL A 150 6.16 -9.77 -6.14
CA VAL A 150 6.49 -9.20 -7.46
C VAL A 150 7.98 -8.85 -7.52
N THR A 151 8.67 -9.26 -8.58
CA THR A 151 10.04 -8.79 -8.86
C THR A 151 10.00 -7.46 -9.59
N LEU A 152 10.73 -6.46 -9.08
CA LEU A 152 10.92 -5.18 -9.74
C LEU A 152 12.15 -5.24 -10.63
N LEU A 153 11.94 -5.08 -11.94
CA LEU A 153 13.04 -4.95 -12.89
C LEU A 153 13.78 -3.63 -12.65
N PRO A 154 15.11 -3.58 -12.92
CA PRO A 154 15.84 -2.31 -12.91
C PRO A 154 15.17 -1.28 -13.83
N PRO A 155 15.32 0.02 -13.56
CA PRO A 155 14.78 1.04 -14.45
C PRO A 155 15.32 0.82 -15.86
N GLU A 156 14.48 0.97 -16.88
CA GLU A 156 14.96 0.92 -18.26
C GLU A 156 16.03 2.01 -18.46
N PRO A 157 17.15 1.69 -19.15
CA PRO A 157 18.13 2.71 -19.48
C PRO A 157 17.48 3.77 -20.38
N ALA A 158 17.76 5.04 -20.06
CA ALA A 158 17.34 6.20 -20.84
C ALA A 158 17.93 6.20 -22.27
#